data_AF-A0A1D6J5Y0-F1
#
_entry.id   AF-A0A1D6J5Y0-F1
#
_cell.length_a   1.000
_cell.length_b   1.000
_cell.length_c   1.000
_cell.angle_alpha   90.00
_cell.angle_beta   90.00
_cell.angle_gamma   90.00
#
_symmetry.space_group_name_H-M   'P 1'
#
loop_
_entity.id
_entity.type
_entity.pdbx_description
1 polymer ?
#
loop_
_entity_poly.entity_id
_entity_poly.type
_entity_poly.pdbx_seq_one_letter_code
_entity_poly.pdbx_strand_id
1 'polypeptide(L)'
;MAFKSTVNRTHLQLVREVEAIGGNVSASASREQMSYTYDALKSYTPEMVEVLIDSVRNPAFLDWEVKEQLQNIKSEIADVSANPQGLLLEALHSVGYSGALAKPLMASESAVNRLDVSSLEEFVAEHYTAPRMVLAASGVDHDALISVVEPLLSDLPCVKRPEEPKYVYVGGDYRCQADSPNTYIALAFEVPGGWNQEKTAMVVTVL
;
A
#
# COMPACT_ATOMS: atom_id res chain seq x y z
N MET A 1 0.52 8.84 -2.41
CA MET A 1 -0.49 9.86 -2.03
C MET A 1 -1.05 9.69 -0.62
N ALA A 2 -0.47 8.84 0.25
CA ALA A 2 -0.92 8.73 1.65
C ALA A 2 -0.61 10.01 2.45
N PHE A 3 -1.47 10.35 3.41
CA PHE A 3 -1.32 11.51 4.31
C PHE A 3 -1.03 12.84 3.58
N LYS A 4 -1.67 13.03 2.42
CA LYS A 4 -1.68 14.29 1.66
C LYS A 4 -2.92 15.11 2.00
N SER A 5 -3.28 16.09 1.16
CA SER A 5 -4.48 16.88 1.40
C SER A 5 -5.73 15.98 1.41
N THR A 6 -6.63 16.21 2.36
CA THR A 6 -7.94 15.59 2.45
C THR A 6 -9.01 16.64 2.11
N VAL A 7 -10.27 16.22 2.03
CA VAL A 7 -11.38 17.16 1.86
C VAL A 7 -11.49 18.12 3.06
N ASN A 8 -11.09 17.67 4.25
CA ASN A 8 -11.24 18.41 5.50
C ASN A 8 -9.97 19.16 5.93
N ARG A 9 -8.79 18.70 5.49
CA ARG A 9 -7.48 19.20 5.94
C ARG A 9 -6.56 19.43 4.76
N THR A 10 -5.83 20.55 4.79
CA THR A 10 -4.69 20.73 3.90
C THR A 10 -3.51 19.85 4.32
N HIS A 11 -2.65 19.45 3.39
CA HIS A 11 -1.43 18.69 3.69
C HIS A 11 -0.57 19.36 4.79
N LEU A 12 -0.46 20.69 4.79
CA LEU A 12 0.28 21.42 5.82
C LEU A 12 -0.36 21.29 7.21
N GLN A 13 -1.69 21.38 7.31
CA GLN A 13 -2.40 21.19 8.57
C GLN A 13 -2.21 19.78 9.10
N LEU A 14 -2.38 18.78 8.23
CA LEU A 14 -2.18 17.37 8.60
C LEU A 14 -0.78 17.14 9.15
N VAL A 15 0.26 17.60 8.46
CA VAL A 15 1.66 17.48 8.94
C VAL A 15 1.85 18.16 10.30
N ARG A 16 1.27 19.35 10.49
CA ARG A 16 1.37 20.07 11.77
C ARG A 16 0.64 19.39 12.92
N GLU A 17 -0.53 18.81 12.66
CA GLU A 17 -1.28 18.01 13.65
C GLU A 17 -0.47 16.79 14.07
N VAL A 18 0.13 16.09 13.11
CA VAL A 18 0.97 14.92 13.38
C VAL A 18 2.21 15.30 14.20
N GLU A 19 2.94 16.33 13.79
CA GLU A 19 4.14 16.81 14.50
C GLU A 19 3.82 17.33 15.90
N ALA A 20 2.69 18.02 16.09
CA ALA A 20 2.33 18.63 17.36
C ALA A 20 2.13 17.60 18.48
N ILE A 21 1.62 16.41 18.14
CA ILE A 21 1.45 15.31 19.10
C ILE A 21 2.66 14.38 19.19
N GLY A 22 3.73 14.67 18.44
CA GLY A 22 4.90 13.80 18.31
C GLY A 22 4.59 12.48 17.61
N GLY A 23 3.60 12.50 16.71
CA GLY A 23 3.14 11.33 15.97
C GLY A 23 4.07 10.99 14.81
N ASN A 24 4.07 9.72 14.41
CA ASN A 24 4.71 9.24 13.19
C ASN A 24 3.68 8.54 12.31
N VAL A 25 3.57 8.97 11.06
CA VAL A 25 2.68 8.37 10.07
C VAL A 25 3.49 7.68 8.98
N SER A 26 3.03 6.52 8.55
CA SER A 26 3.64 5.79 7.45
C SER A 26 2.58 5.02 6.67
N ALA A 27 2.87 4.77 5.40
CA ALA A 27 2.02 3.95 4.56
C ALA A 27 2.89 2.98 3.77
N SER A 28 2.41 1.75 3.64
CA SER A 28 3.06 0.72 2.84
C SER A 28 2.05 0.05 1.92
N ALA A 29 2.51 -0.31 0.73
CA ALA A 29 1.71 -1.03 -0.25
C ALA A 29 2.43 -2.32 -0.64
N SER A 30 1.71 -3.43 -0.51
CA SER A 30 2.09 -4.75 -1.00
C SER A 30 1.13 -5.18 -2.11
N ARG A 31 1.38 -6.33 -2.72
CA ARG A 31 0.55 -6.89 -3.81
C ARG A 31 -0.89 -7.21 -3.36
N GLU A 32 -1.07 -7.59 -2.10
CA GLU A 32 -2.35 -8.09 -1.59
C GLU A 32 -2.98 -7.18 -0.52
N GLN A 33 -2.20 -6.27 0.07
CA GLN A 33 -2.67 -5.37 1.11
C GLN A 33 -1.91 -4.04 1.10
N MET A 34 -2.60 -2.99 1.54
CA MET A 34 -2.01 -1.69 1.83
C MET A 34 -2.27 -1.38 3.30
N SER A 35 -1.29 -0.80 3.97
CA SER A 35 -1.41 -0.41 5.38
C SER A 35 -1.10 1.07 5.54
N TYR A 36 -1.87 1.72 6.39
CA TYR A 36 -1.68 3.08 6.85
C TYR A 36 -1.53 3.00 8.35
N THR A 37 -0.39 3.43 8.86
CA THR A 37 -0.02 3.29 10.26
C THR A 37 0.25 4.66 10.86
N TYR A 38 -0.18 4.84 12.10
CA TYR A 38 0.03 6.04 12.89
C TYR A 38 0.44 5.61 14.29
N ASP A 39 1.64 5.99 14.70
CA ASP A 39 2.15 5.79 16.06
C ASP A 39 2.20 7.12 16.82
N ALA A 40 1.67 7.15 18.05
CA ALA A 40 1.81 8.29 18.98
C ALA A 40 1.59 7.83 20.43
N LEU A 41 1.62 8.78 21.37
CA LEU A 41 1.27 8.51 22.77
C LEU A 41 -0.22 8.19 22.90
N LYS A 42 -0.55 7.20 23.75
CA LYS A 42 -1.92 6.71 24.01
C LYS A 42 -2.93 7.83 24.30
N SER A 43 -2.51 8.91 24.94
CA SER A 43 -3.38 10.05 25.26
C SER A 43 -4.04 10.69 24.03
N TYR A 44 -3.42 10.59 22.86
CA TYR A 44 -3.90 11.17 21.60
C TYR A 44 -4.61 10.17 20.69
N THR A 45 -5.11 9.07 21.25
CA THR A 45 -5.87 8.06 20.51
C THR A 45 -6.98 8.67 19.63
N PRO A 46 -7.86 9.57 20.12
CA PRO A 46 -8.94 10.07 19.29
C PRO A 46 -8.43 10.88 18.09
N GLU A 47 -7.42 11.73 18.29
CA GLU A 47 -6.82 12.55 17.23
C GLU A 47 -6.12 11.67 16.17
N MET A 48 -5.39 10.64 16.61
CA MET A 48 -4.73 9.69 15.71
C MET A 48 -5.73 8.98 14.80
N VAL A 49 -6.82 8.47 15.39
CA VAL A 49 -7.87 7.73 14.67
C VAL A 49 -8.57 8.65 13.68
N GLU A 50 -8.87 9.89 14.07
CA GLU A 50 -9.51 10.86 13.20
C GLU A 50 -8.64 11.19 11.97
N VAL A 51 -7.36 11.51 12.17
CA VAL A 51 -6.42 11.82 11.08
C VAL A 51 -6.23 10.61 10.16
N LEU A 52 -6.09 9.41 10.72
CA LEU A 52 -5.91 8.18 9.94
C LEU A 52 -7.15 7.88 9.09
N ILE A 53 -8.35 7.94 9.67
CA ILE A 53 -9.59 7.68 8.93
C ILE A 53 -9.83 8.75 7.87
N ASP A 54 -9.63 10.03 8.19
CA ASP A 54 -9.80 11.12 7.22
C ASP A 54 -8.84 10.98 6.03
N SER A 55 -7.59 10.60 6.29
CA SER A 55 -6.57 10.38 5.26
C SER A 55 -6.88 9.22 4.32
N VAL A 56 -7.53 8.17 4.83
CA VAL A 56 -7.88 6.98 4.05
C VAL A 56 -9.21 7.16 3.31
N ARG A 57 -10.19 7.76 3.99
CA ARG A 57 -11.58 7.82 3.52
C ARG A 57 -11.86 9.02 2.62
N ASN A 58 -11.29 10.18 2.93
CA ASN A 58 -11.59 11.45 2.27
C ASN A 58 -10.35 12.08 1.60
N PRO A 59 -9.54 11.33 0.82
CA PRO A 59 -8.40 11.93 0.15
C PRO A 59 -8.87 12.96 -0.90
N ALA A 60 -8.20 14.10 -0.95
CA ALA A 60 -8.40 15.09 -2.01
C ALA A 60 -7.19 15.06 -2.94
N PHE A 61 -7.37 14.48 -4.13
CA PHE A 61 -6.30 14.37 -5.12
C PHE A 61 -6.17 15.66 -5.92
N LEU A 62 -5.30 16.56 -5.45
CA LEU A 62 -5.04 17.83 -6.13
C LEU A 62 -4.04 17.63 -7.27
N ASP A 63 -4.33 18.17 -8.46
CA ASP A 63 -3.50 18.01 -9.66
C ASP A 63 -2.02 18.30 -9.44
N TRP A 64 -1.70 19.34 -8.66
CA TRP A 64 -0.32 19.72 -8.39
C TRP A 64 0.37 18.75 -7.43
N GLU A 65 -0.32 18.24 -6.41
CA GLU A 65 0.24 17.25 -5.48
C GLU A 65 0.48 15.92 -6.20
N VAL A 66 -0.45 15.51 -7.06
CA VAL A 66 -0.28 14.30 -7.89
C VAL A 66 0.92 14.46 -8.82
N LYS A 67 1.05 15.59 -9.53
CA LYS A 67 2.21 15.84 -10.41
C LYS A 67 3.53 15.82 -9.67
N GLU A 68 3.60 16.41 -8.48
CA GLU A 68 4.78 16.37 -7.62
C GLU A 68 5.13 14.93 -7.21
N GLN A 69 4.14 14.15 -6.77
CA GLN A 69 4.38 12.76 -6.40
C GLN A 69 4.77 11.88 -7.59
N LEU A 70 4.23 12.14 -8.78
CA LEU A 70 4.66 11.44 -10.00
C LEU A 70 6.12 11.73 -10.35
N GLN A 71 6.64 12.93 -10.06
CA GLN A 71 8.06 13.22 -10.22
C GLN A 71 8.92 12.44 -9.21
N ASN A 72 8.48 12.35 -7.95
CA ASN A 72 9.17 11.58 -6.91
C ASN A 72 9.20 10.08 -7.25
N ILE A 73 8.10 9.53 -7.76
CA ILE A 73 8.02 8.12 -8.19
C ILE A 73 9.01 7.85 -9.33
N LYS A 74 9.20 8.80 -10.27
CA LYS A 74 10.19 8.63 -11.35
C LYS A 74 11.61 8.52 -10.82
N SER A 75 11.99 9.31 -9.81
CA SER A 75 13.29 9.15 -9.15
C SER A 75 13.38 7.83 -8.38
N GLU A 76 12.32 7.45 -7.67
CA GLU A 76 12.29 6.20 -6.90
C GLU A 76 12.43 4.96 -7.81
N ILE A 77 11.81 4.95 -8.99
CA ILE A 77 11.98 3.88 -9.98
C ILE A 77 13.45 3.76 -10.40
N ALA A 78 14.15 4.87 -10.57
CA ALA A 78 15.57 4.86 -10.91
C ALA A 78 16.41 4.25 -9.75
N ASP A 79 16.11 4.64 -8.50
CA ASP A 79 16.80 4.11 -7.32
C ASP A 79 16.53 2.61 -7.12
N VAL A 80 15.28 2.17 -7.32
CA VAL A 80 14.90 0.75 -7.26
C VAL A 80 15.59 -0.05 -8.37
N SER A 81 15.76 0.52 -9.56
CA SER A 81 16.48 -0.14 -10.65
C SER A 81 17.97 -0.34 -10.34
N ALA A 82 18.55 0.48 -9.47
CA ALA A 82 19.91 0.33 -8.97
C ALA A 82 20.01 -0.74 -7.85
N ASN A 83 18.89 -1.20 -7.29
CA ASN A 83 18.83 -2.26 -6.29
C ASN A 83 18.57 -3.63 -6.95
N PRO A 84 19.60 -4.48 -7.12
CA PRO A 84 19.46 -5.74 -7.84
C PRO A 84 18.55 -6.75 -7.13
N GLN A 85 18.45 -6.70 -5.79
CA GLN A 85 17.56 -7.59 -5.03
C GLN A 85 16.09 -7.30 -5.31
N GLY A 86 15.71 -6.02 -5.32
CA GLY A 86 14.34 -5.59 -5.64
C GLY A 86 13.95 -5.95 -7.07
N LEU A 87 14.86 -5.70 -8.03
CA LEU A 87 14.66 -6.05 -9.43
C LEU A 87 14.45 -7.57 -9.61
N LEU A 88 15.26 -8.40 -8.95
CA LEU A 88 15.11 -9.86 -9.01
C LEU A 88 13.78 -10.32 -8.42
N LEU A 89 13.32 -9.76 -7.31
CA LEU A 89 12.05 -10.15 -6.69
C LEU A 89 10.86 -9.81 -7.60
N GLU A 90 10.87 -8.63 -8.23
CA GLU A 90 9.85 -8.24 -9.21
C GLU A 90 9.92 -9.12 -10.47
N ALA A 91 11.13 -9.44 -10.95
CA ALA A 91 11.32 -10.35 -12.07
C ALA A 91 10.75 -11.74 -11.78
N LEU A 92 11.02 -12.31 -10.61
CA LEU A 92 10.49 -13.61 -10.19
C LEU A 92 8.97 -13.65 -10.20
N HIS A 93 8.29 -12.61 -9.71
CA HIS A 93 6.83 -12.54 -9.76
C HIS A 93 6.30 -12.44 -11.19
N SER A 94 6.92 -11.60 -12.01
CA SER A 94 6.44 -11.35 -13.38
C SER A 94 6.61 -12.55 -14.32
N VAL A 95 7.65 -13.38 -14.15
CA VAL A 95 7.80 -14.61 -14.95
C VAL A 95 7.24 -15.86 -14.27
N GLY A 96 7.20 -15.90 -12.94
CA GLY A 96 6.73 -17.06 -12.20
C GLY A 96 5.22 -17.24 -12.31
N TYR A 97 4.47 -16.14 -12.31
CA TYR A 97 3.01 -16.15 -12.32
C TYR A 97 2.41 -15.65 -13.64
N SER A 98 1.19 -16.08 -13.91
CA SER A 98 0.26 -15.48 -14.87
C SER A 98 -0.97 -14.97 -14.13
N GLY A 99 -1.47 -13.78 -14.49
CA GLY A 99 -2.64 -13.16 -13.86
C GLY A 99 -2.27 -12.09 -12.82
N ALA A 100 -2.98 -12.09 -11.69
CA ALA A 100 -2.93 -10.99 -10.72
C ALA A 100 -1.53 -10.75 -10.13
N LEU A 101 -0.87 -11.81 -9.65
CA LEU A 101 0.46 -11.73 -9.01
C LEU A 101 1.61 -11.45 -9.98
N ALA A 102 1.39 -11.62 -11.28
CA ALA A 102 2.37 -11.32 -12.32
C ALA A 102 2.52 -9.81 -12.57
N LYS A 103 1.53 -9.01 -12.15
CA LYS A 103 1.57 -7.56 -12.31
C LYS A 103 2.70 -6.99 -11.44
N PRO A 104 3.48 -6.04 -11.98
CA PRO A 104 4.56 -5.42 -11.22
C PRO A 104 3.99 -4.59 -10.09
N LEU A 105 4.64 -4.62 -8.93
CA LEU A 105 4.27 -3.78 -7.79
C LEU A 105 4.70 -2.33 -8.05
N MET A 106 5.86 -2.17 -8.68
CA MET A 106 6.36 -0.86 -9.11
C MET A 106 5.81 -0.53 -10.50
N ALA A 107 5.20 0.66 -10.63
CA ALA A 107 4.64 1.09 -11.90
C ALA A 107 5.76 1.31 -12.94
N SER A 108 5.56 0.87 -14.18
CA SER A 108 6.46 1.21 -15.28
C SER A 108 6.40 2.71 -15.57
N GLU A 109 7.48 3.29 -16.13
CA GLU A 109 7.49 4.71 -16.49
C GLU A 109 6.31 5.09 -17.41
N SER A 110 5.96 4.19 -18.34
CA SER A 110 4.80 4.35 -19.23
C SER A 110 3.46 4.32 -18.48
N ALA A 111 3.34 3.57 -17.39
CA ALA A 111 2.15 3.55 -16.54
C ALA A 111 2.08 4.82 -15.68
N VAL A 112 3.20 5.24 -15.08
CA VAL A 112 3.31 6.48 -14.29
C VAL A 112 2.89 7.69 -15.11
N ASN A 113 3.31 7.77 -16.37
CA ASN A 113 2.93 8.87 -17.27
C ASN A 113 1.44 8.91 -17.65
N ARG A 114 0.69 7.82 -17.44
CA ARG A 114 -0.76 7.74 -17.70
C ARG A 114 -1.61 7.94 -16.45
N LEU A 115 -1.02 7.96 -15.25
CA LEU A 115 -1.77 8.17 -14.02
C LEU A 115 -2.25 9.62 -13.95
N ASP A 116 -3.54 9.76 -13.66
CA ASP A 116 -4.20 11.05 -13.44
C ASP A 116 -5.08 11.01 -12.18
N VAL A 117 -5.60 12.18 -11.81
CA VAL A 117 -6.46 12.34 -10.62
C VAL A 117 -7.69 11.43 -10.69
N SER A 118 -8.36 11.39 -11.85
CA SER A 118 -9.55 10.56 -12.06
C SER A 118 -9.28 9.07 -11.84
N SER A 119 -8.14 8.56 -12.32
CA SER A 119 -7.76 7.15 -12.14
C SER A 119 -7.54 6.82 -10.66
N LEU A 120 -6.99 7.75 -9.89
CA LEU A 120 -6.77 7.56 -8.45
C LEU A 120 -8.10 7.61 -7.68
N GLU A 121 -8.97 8.56 -8.00
CA GLU A 121 -10.31 8.67 -7.41
C GLU A 121 -11.15 7.42 -7.68
N GLU A 122 -11.16 6.94 -8.93
CA GLU A 122 -11.88 5.73 -9.32
C GLU A 122 -11.32 4.50 -8.59
N PHE A 123 -9.98 4.37 -8.52
CA PHE A 123 -9.35 3.27 -7.80
C PHE A 123 -9.73 3.24 -6.32
N VAL A 124 -9.65 4.39 -5.63
CA VAL A 124 -10.03 4.49 -4.21
C VAL A 124 -11.52 4.19 -4.03
N ALA A 125 -12.40 4.79 -4.84
CA ALA A 125 -13.83 4.57 -4.75
C ALA A 125 -14.22 3.09 -4.94
N GLU A 126 -13.54 2.40 -5.87
CA GLU A 126 -13.79 0.98 -6.12
C GLU A 126 -13.19 0.07 -5.05
N HIS A 127 -12.01 0.40 -4.48
CA HIS A 127 -11.25 -0.51 -3.64
C HIS A 127 -11.42 -0.27 -2.13
N TYR A 128 -11.67 0.96 -1.69
CA TYR A 128 -11.69 1.34 -0.27
C TYR A 128 -13.11 1.20 0.29
N THR A 129 -13.56 -0.04 0.41
CA THR A 129 -14.93 -0.41 0.83
C THR A 129 -14.93 -1.03 2.22
N ALA A 130 -16.02 -0.84 2.99
CA ALA A 130 -16.11 -1.33 4.38
C ALA A 130 -15.70 -2.81 4.57
N PRO A 131 -16.11 -3.80 3.75
CA PRO A 131 -15.75 -5.21 3.98
C PRO A 131 -14.28 -5.57 3.69
N ARG A 132 -13.47 -4.60 3.24
CA ARG A 132 -12.03 -4.76 2.97
C ARG A 132 -11.17 -3.86 3.86
N MET A 133 -11.77 -3.13 4.79
CA MET A 133 -11.06 -2.28 5.73
C MET A 133 -11.02 -2.93 7.10
N VAL A 134 -9.83 -2.94 7.71
CA VAL A 134 -9.63 -3.39 9.08
C VAL A 134 -8.84 -2.30 9.80
N LEU A 135 -9.41 -1.79 10.89
CA LEU A 135 -8.69 -0.92 11.81
C LEU A 135 -8.15 -1.78 12.95
N ALA A 136 -6.83 -1.83 13.08
CA ALA A 136 -6.14 -2.50 14.18
C ALA A 136 -5.48 -1.45 15.08
N ALA A 137 -5.53 -1.65 16.39
CA ALA A 137 -4.89 -0.79 17.37
C ALA A 137 -4.17 -1.63 18.42
N SER A 138 -3.05 -1.11 18.93
CA SER A 138 -2.28 -1.72 20.01
C SER A 138 -2.08 -0.70 21.14
N GLY A 139 -2.20 -1.15 22.39
CA GLY A 139 -2.06 -0.29 23.58
C GLY A 139 -3.28 0.59 23.89
N VAL A 140 -4.36 0.48 23.11
CA VAL A 140 -5.60 1.27 23.24
C VAL A 140 -6.72 0.41 23.85
N ASP A 141 -7.60 1.03 24.64
CA ASP A 141 -8.80 0.37 25.16
C ASP A 141 -9.86 0.19 24.06
N HIS A 142 -10.50 -0.98 24.00
CA HIS A 142 -11.39 -1.32 22.90
C HIS A 142 -12.67 -0.47 22.88
N ASP A 143 -13.27 -0.24 24.05
CA ASP A 143 -14.51 0.54 24.16
C ASP A 143 -14.24 2.01 23.83
N ALA A 144 -13.12 2.55 24.32
CA ALA A 144 -12.65 3.88 23.95
C ALA A 144 -12.43 4.01 22.43
N LEU A 145 -11.77 3.02 21.81
CA LEU A 145 -11.55 3.02 20.37
C LEU A 145 -12.87 3.00 19.59
N ILE A 146 -13.80 2.11 19.92
CA ILE A 146 -15.10 2.02 19.23
C ILE A 146 -15.86 3.33 19.31
N SER A 147 -15.88 3.98 20.47
CA SER A 147 -16.59 5.26 20.67
C SER A 147 -16.15 6.37 19.70
N VAL A 148 -14.89 6.33 19.25
CA VAL A 148 -14.33 7.29 18.29
C VAL A 148 -14.53 6.81 16.86
N VAL A 149 -14.36 5.51 16.61
CA VAL A 149 -14.35 4.93 15.26
C VAL A 149 -15.76 4.77 14.67
N GLU A 150 -16.73 4.37 15.49
CA GLU A 150 -18.09 4.08 15.02
C GLU A 150 -18.74 5.28 14.32
N PRO A 151 -18.69 6.52 14.86
CA PRO A 151 -19.20 7.71 14.14
C PRO A 151 -18.47 8.00 12.82
N LEU A 152 -17.22 7.57 12.67
CA LEU A 152 -16.36 7.91 11.53
C LEU A 152 -16.41 6.87 10.39
N LEU A 153 -16.85 5.63 10.65
CA LEU A 153 -16.86 4.54 9.65
C LEU A 153 -18.25 3.90 9.45
N SER A 154 -19.23 4.15 10.33
CA SER A 154 -20.54 3.47 10.29
C SER A 154 -21.37 3.76 9.04
N ASP A 155 -21.12 4.87 8.35
CA ASP A 155 -21.80 5.29 7.13
C ASP A 155 -21.08 4.85 5.85
N LEU A 156 -19.99 4.08 5.94
CA LEU A 156 -19.35 3.51 4.76
C LEU A 156 -20.29 2.53 4.03
N PRO A 157 -20.32 2.55 2.70
CA PRO A 157 -21.18 1.65 1.94
C PRO A 157 -20.73 0.20 2.11
N CYS A 158 -21.67 -0.64 2.52
CA CYS A 158 -21.48 -2.09 2.56
C CYS A 158 -21.69 -2.67 1.15
N VAL A 159 -20.61 -2.68 0.37
CA VAL A 159 -20.59 -3.26 -0.99
C VAL A 159 -20.20 -4.73 -0.92
N LYS A 160 -20.81 -5.58 -1.74
CA LYS A 160 -20.41 -7.00 -1.82
C LYS A 160 -18.92 -7.09 -2.19
N ARG A 161 -18.15 -7.86 -1.39
CA ARG A 161 -16.73 -8.10 -1.66
C ARG A 161 -16.57 -8.72 -3.07
N PRO A 162 -15.76 -8.11 -3.95
CA PRO A 162 -15.44 -8.70 -5.25
C PRO A 162 -14.76 -10.06 -5.11
N GLU A 163 -14.85 -10.89 -6.14
CA GLU A 163 -14.07 -12.13 -6.20
C GLU A 163 -12.57 -11.80 -6.25
N GLU A 164 -11.77 -12.63 -5.58
CA GLU A 164 -10.33 -12.44 -5.55
C GLU A 164 -9.74 -12.71 -6.95
N PRO A 165 -8.81 -11.86 -7.41
CA PRO A 165 -8.27 -11.97 -8.74
C PRO A 165 -7.40 -13.23 -8.84
N LYS A 166 -7.69 -14.08 -9.83
CA LYS A 166 -7.03 -15.37 -9.99
C LYS A 166 -5.59 -15.21 -10.51
N TYR A 167 -4.74 -16.15 -10.11
CA TYR A 167 -3.38 -16.29 -10.60
C TYR A 167 -3.03 -17.78 -10.73
N VAL A 168 -2.03 -18.07 -11.56
CA VAL A 168 -1.51 -19.43 -11.77
C VAL A 168 0.00 -19.34 -11.87
N TYR A 169 0.72 -20.19 -11.15
CA TYR A 169 2.16 -20.35 -11.35
C TYR A 169 2.43 -21.15 -12.62
N VAL A 170 3.27 -20.60 -13.49
CA VAL A 170 3.66 -21.20 -14.76
C VAL A 170 5.16 -21.45 -14.83
N GLY A 171 5.94 -20.80 -13.95
CA GLY A 171 7.39 -20.76 -14.03
C GLY A 171 7.88 -19.95 -15.23
N GLY A 172 9.18 -19.66 -15.24
CA GLY A 172 9.77 -18.88 -16.32
C GLY A 172 11.23 -18.55 -16.07
N ASP A 173 11.82 -17.87 -17.05
CA ASP A 173 13.20 -17.39 -17.00
C ASP A 173 13.22 -15.90 -17.37
N TYR A 174 13.89 -15.10 -16.56
CA TYR A 174 14.11 -13.68 -16.82
C TYR A 174 15.60 -13.40 -16.81
N ARG A 175 16.09 -12.77 -17.88
CA ARG A 175 17.49 -12.36 -18.00
C ARG A 175 17.55 -10.90 -18.39
N CYS A 176 18.30 -10.13 -17.62
CA CYS A 176 18.61 -8.74 -17.91
C CYS A 176 20.13 -8.58 -17.88
N GLN A 177 20.69 -8.03 -18.95
CA GLN A 177 22.09 -7.64 -18.96
C GLN A 177 22.22 -6.27 -18.31
N ALA A 178 23.08 -6.15 -17.31
CA ALA A 178 23.37 -4.90 -16.63
C ALA A 178 24.88 -4.65 -16.61
N ASP A 179 25.28 -3.38 -16.64
CA ASP A 179 26.67 -2.97 -16.45
C ASP A 179 26.99 -2.96 -14.95
N SER A 180 27.19 -4.15 -14.39
CA SER A 180 27.45 -4.38 -12.97
C SER A 180 28.69 -5.25 -12.80
N PRO A 181 29.53 -5.01 -11.77
CA PRO A 181 30.66 -5.87 -11.47
C PRO A 181 30.25 -7.28 -11.00
N ASN A 182 28.99 -7.46 -10.59
CA ASN A 182 28.47 -8.70 -10.02
C ASN A 182 27.32 -9.26 -10.87
N THR A 183 27.17 -10.59 -10.84
CA THR A 183 25.98 -11.28 -11.37
C THR A 183 25.09 -11.71 -10.22
N TYR A 184 23.81 -11.36 -10.29
CA TYR A 184 22.82 -11.72 -9.29
C TYR A 184 21.86 -12.76 -9.89
N ILE A 185 21.62 -13.85 -9.14
CA ILE A 185 20.76 -14.96 -9.58
C ILE A 185 19.79 -15.27 -8.44
N ALA A 186 18.51 -15.45 -8.77
CA ALA A 186 17.50 -15.91 -7.85
C ALA A 186 16.71 -17.07 -8.47
N LEU A 187 16.43 -18.10 -7.67
CA LEU A 187 15.66 -19.27 -8.05
C LEU A 187 14.51 -19.42 -7.07
N ALA A 188 13.28 -19.55 -7.56
CA ALA A 188 12.09 -19.67 -6.75
C ALA A 188 11.16 -20.76 -7.29
N PHE A 189 10.47 -21.43 -6.38
CA PHE A 189 9.49 -22.48 -6.66
C PHE A 189 8.18 -22.15 -5.97
N GLU A 190 7.05 -22.52 -6.57
CA GLU A 190 5.75 -22.39 -5.93
C GLU A 190 5.57 -23.48 -4.87
N VAL A 191 5.03 -23.06 -3.72
CA VAL A 191 4.44 -23.98 -2.74
C VAL A 191 2.96 -23.64 -2.60
N PRO A 192 2.05 -24.53 -3.01
CA PRO A 192 0.62 -24.26 -2.95
C PRO A 192 0.13 -24.28 -1.49
N GLY A 193 -0.93 -23.49 -1.23
CA GLY A 193 -1.63 -23.46 0.05
C GLY A 193 -1.56 -22.10 0.77
N GLY A 194 -0.50 -21.33 0.55
CA GLY A 194 -0.34 -19.99 1.15
C GLY A 194 -0.53 -19.98 2.67
N TRP A 195 -1.13 -18.92 3.22
CA TRP A 195 -1.50 -18.85 4.64
C TRP A 195 -2.71 -19.72 5.02
N ASN A 196 -3.46 -20.24 4.04
CA ASN A 196 -4.67 -21.05 4.30
C ASN A 196 -4.33 -22.49 4.72
N GLN A 197 -3.11 -22.95 4.45
CA GLN A 197 -2.63 -24.28 4.81
C GLN A 197 -1.45 -24.17 5.76
N GLU A 198 -1.71 -24.19 7.07
CA GLU A 198 -0.67 -24.04 8.11
C GLU A 198 0.53 -24.98 7.94
N LYS A 199 0.33 -26.18 7.39
CA LYS A 199 1.39 -27.17 7.17
C LYS A 199 2.36 -26.82 6.04
N THR A 200 1.91 -26.02 5.07
CA THR A 200 2.73 -25.56 3.93
C THR A 200 3.05 -24.06 4.02
N ALA A 201 2.42 -23.35 4.97
CA ALA A 201 2.74 -21.98 5.30
C ALA A 201 4.19 -21.87 5.75
N MET A 202 5.04 -21.30 4.90
CA MET A 202 6.40 -20.96 5.27
C MET A 202 6.41 -19.59 5.94
N VAL A 203 6.96 -19.51 7.14
CA VAL A 203 7.27 -18.23 7.78
C VAL A 203 8.54 -17.69 7.13
N VAL A 204 8.37 -16.76 6.19
CA VAL A 204 9.48 -15.94 5.70
C VAL A 204 9.43 -14.62 6.47
N THR A 205 10.34 -14.45 7.43
CA THR A 205 10.59 -13.14 8.01
C THR A 205 11.35 -12.32 6.98
N VAL A 206 10.67 -11.37 6.33
CA VAL A 206 11.35 -10.30 5.59
C VAL A 206 11.85 -9.33 6.65
N LEU A 207 13.14 -9.42 6.98
CA LEU A 207 13.87 -8.42 7.77
C LEU A 207 14.27 -7.24 6.89
#